data_AF-A0A174RTS5-F1
#
_entry.id   AF-A0A174RTS5-F1
#
_cell.length_a   1.000
_cell.length_b   1.000
_cell.length_c   1.000
_cell.angle_alpha   90.00
_cell.angle_beta   90.00
_cell.angle_gamma   90.00
#
_symmetry.space_group_name_H-M   'P 1'
#
loop_
_entity.id
_entity.type
_entity.pdbx_description
1 polymer ?
#
loop_
_entity_poly.entity_id
_entity_poly.type
_entity_poly.pdbx_seq_one_letter_code
_entity_poly.pdbx_strand_id
1 'polypeptide(L)'
;MYLDKQEESINAFKRAAELEDILIERIRLGSAVGDISKEVHRKANFLRLAGEVKEAKAVYREVKEMYEQLLEENKYPYSRKSYMIEYLDTMFFLKEYEKCIEYNKECPMHYAIVYSKGILNNDKELIGETIERIKKDAKNEKVRPGEESGVTSATWDWYEIGLKLLGLPSRIDYIDW
;
A
#
# COMPACT_ATOMS: atom_id res chain seq x y z
N MET A 1 -12.91 -3.60 9.33
CA MET A 1 -14.25 -3.62 8.72
C MET A 1 -15.31 -3.41 9.80
N TYR A 2 -15.69 -2.17 10.06
CA TYR A 2 -16.38 -1.73 11.28
C TYR A 2 -17.83 -2.24 11.48
N LEU A 3 -18.36 -3.13 10.62
CA LEU A 3 -19.80 -3.44 10.53
C LEU A 3 -20.16 -4.88 10.07
N ASP A 4 -19.27 -5.88 10.16
CA ASP A 4 -19.55 -7.28 9.72
C ASP A 4 -19.99 -7.45 8.24
N LYS A 5 -19.68 -6.47 7.40
CA LYS A 5 -20.02 -6.39 5.97
C LYS A 5 -18.88 -6.88 5.04
N GLN A 6 -18.36 -8.08 5.27
CA GLN A 6 -17.16 -8.56 4.55
C GLN A 6 -17.39 -8.76 3.08
N GLU A 7 -18.46 -9.45 2.76
CA GLU A 7 -18.84 -9.70 1.38
C GLU A 7 -19.18 -8.39 0.65
N GLU A 8 -19.93 -7.49 1.28
CA GLU A 8 -20.23 -6.17 0.70
C GLU A 8 -18.96 -5.35 0.46
N SER A 9 -18.01 -5.35 1.40
CA SER A 9 -16.74 -4.62 1.27
C SER A 9 -15.88 -5.20 0.14
N ILE A 10 -15.78 -6.53 0.07
CA ILE A 10 -15.04 -7.22 -1.01
C ILE A 10 -15.65 -6.85 -2.37
N ASN A 11 -16.98 -6.94 -2.50
CA ASN A 11 -17.67 -6.59 -3.74
C ASN A 11 -17.49 -5.11 -4.12
N ALA A 12 -17.49 -4.20 -3.15
CA ALA A 12 -17.22 -2.79 -3.38
C ALA A 12 -15.78 -2.57 -3.90
N PHE A 13 -14.78 -3.25 -3.33
CA PHE A 13 -13.40 -3.16 -3.80
C PHE A 13 -13.20 -3.76 -5.19
N LYS A 14 -13.85 -4.90 -5.51
CA LYS A 14 -13.85 -5.45 -6.87
C LYS A 14 -14.42 -4.44 -7.86
N ARG A 15 -15.58 -3.84 -7.52
CA ARG A 15 -16.20 -2.83 -8.36
C ARG A 15 -15.32 -1.59 -8.53
N ALA A 16 -14.62 -1.17 -7.47
CA ALA A 16 -13.68 -0.05 -7.55
C ALA A 16 -12.51 -0.37 -8.48
N ALA A 17 -11.94 -1.58 -8.42
CA ALA A 17 -10.88 -2.01 -9.34
C ALA A 17 -11.34 -2.02 -10.81
N GLU A 18 -12.58 -2.45 -11.10
CA GLU A 18 -13.16 -2.37 -12.45
C GLU A 18 -13.33 -0.92 -12.94
N LEU A 19 -13.67 0.01 -12.05
CA LEU A 19 -13.79 1.43 -12.40
C LEU A 19 -12.43 2.07 -12.67
N GLU A 20 -11.39 1.63 -11.95
CA GLU A 20 -10.00 2.04 -12.23
C GLU A 20 -9.56 1.62 -13.63
N ASP A 21 -9.96 0.43 -14.11
CA ASP A 21 -9.66 0.03 -15.50
C ASP A 21 -10.18 1.04 -16.53
N ILE A 22 -11.44 1.48 -16.36
CA ILE A 22 -12.06 2.48 -17.24
C ILE A 22 -11.32 3.82 -17.13
N LEU A 23 -10.89 4.21 -15.93
CA LEU A 23 -10.18 5.47 -15.72
C LEU A 23 -8.78 5.43 -16.35
N ILE A 24 -8.01 4.37 -16.09
CA ILE A 24 -6.68 4.12 -16.66
C ILE A 24 -6.73 4.16 -18.19
N GLU A 25 -7.71 3.49 -18.81
CA GLU A 25 -7.90 3.54 -20.28
C GLU A 25 -8.12 4.96 -20.80
N ARG A 26 -8.90 5.78 -20.08
CA ARG A 26 -9.19 7.16 -20.47
C ARG A 26 -7.99 8.08 -20.34
N ILE A 27 -7.19 7.94 -19.28
CA ILE A 27 -6.05 8.83 -19.02
C ILE A 27 -4.79 8.40 -19.77
N ARG A 28 -4.65 7.13 -20.17
CA ARG A 28 -3.50 6.65 -20.96
C ARG A 28 -3.30 7.45 -22.25
N LEU A 29 -4.36 8.06 -22.79
CA LEU A 29 -4.30 8.98 -23.91
C LEU A 29 -3.87 10.39 -23.45
N GLY A 30 -2.56 10.60 -23.30
CA GLY A 30 -1.96 11.93 -23.13
C GLY A 30 -1.58 12.34 -21.70
N SER A 31 -1.79 11.50 -20.69
CA SER A 31 -1.30 11.75 -19.33
C SER A 31 0.17 11.36 -19.13
N ALA A 32 0.82 11.99 -18.15
CA ALA A 32 2.17 11.64 -17.74
C ALA A 32 2.18 10.29 -16.99
N VAL A 33 3.30 9.56 -17.05
CA VAL A 33 3.52 8.30 -16.30
C VAL A 33 3.22 8.47 -14.80
N GLY A 34 3.49 9.65 -14.24
CA GLY A 34 3.22 9.99 -12.86
C GLY A 34 1.73 10.06 -12.47
N ASP A 35 0.84 10.32 -13.43
CA ASP A 35 -0.60 10.32 -13.21
C ASP A 35 -1.16 8.90 -13.36
N ILE A 36 -0.71 8.18 -14.39
CA ILE A 36 -1.15 6.81 -14.67
C ILE A 36 -0.75 5.87 -13.52
N SER A 37 0.48 5.98 -13.02
CA SER A 37 0.98 5.12 -11.93
C SER A 37 0.11 5.16 -10.67
N LYS A 38 -0.40 6.33 -10.28
CA LYS A 38 -1.27 6.45 -9.10
C LYS A 38 -2.59 5.69 -9.24
N GLU A 39 -3.17 5.70 -10.43
CA GLU A 39 -4.42 4.99 -10.72
C GLU A 39 -4.17 3.48 -10.80
N VAL A 40 -3.07 3.05 -11.44
CA VAL A 40 -2.65 1.64 -11.48
C VAL A 40 -2.35 1.11 -10.07
N HIS A 41 -1.69 1.91 -9.22
CA HIS A 41 -1.49 1.57 -7.80
C HIS A 41 -2.83 1.43 -7.09
N ARG A 42 -3.73 2.41 -7.23
CA ARG A 42 -5.04 2.38 -6.57
C ARG A 42 -5.82 1.12 -6.96
N LYS A 43 -5.77 0.72 -8.23
CA LYS A 43 -6.32 -0.57 -8.69
C LYS A 43 -5.72 -1.76 -7.94
N ALA A 44 -4.39 -1.83 -7.81
CA ALA A 44 -3.72 -2.90 -7.09
C ALA A 44 -4.15 -2.97 -5.61
N ASN A 45 -4.30 -1.81 -4.95
CA ASN A 45 -4.82 -1.73 -3.58
C ASN A 45 -6.25 -2.27 -3.48
N PHE A 46 -7.14 -1.90 -4.40
CA PHE A 46 -8.51 -2.42 -4.41
C PHE A 46 -8.56 -3.92 -4.66
N LEU A 47 -7.79 -4.45 -5.62
CA LEU A 47 -7.70 -5.90 -5.83
C LEU A 47 -7.19 -6.63 -4.58
N ARG A 48 -6.15 -6.08 -3.92
CA ARG A 48 -5.64 -6.61 -2.66
C ARG A 48 -6.72 -6.65 -1.59
N LEU A 49 -7.42 -5.54 -1.36
CA LEU A 49 -8.47 -5.42 -0.35
C LEU A 49 -9.70 -6.28 -0.67
N ALA A 50 -9.94 -6.61 -1.94
CA ALA A 50 -10.91 -7.58 -2.39
C ALA A 50 -10.48 -9.05 -2.19
N GLY A 51 -9.23 -9.31 -1.81
CA GLY A 51 -8.67 -10.66 -1.72
C GLY A 51 -8.21 -11.26 -3.05
N GLU A 52 -8.20 -10.50 -4.14
CA GLU A 52 -7.74 -10.92 -5.47
C GLU A 52 -6.20 -10.83 -5.56
N VAL A 53 -5.52 -11.62 -4.72
CA VAL A 53 -4.07 -11.49 -4.46
C VAL A 53 -3.22 -11.71 -5.71
N LYS A 54 -3.62 -12.64 -6.58
CA LYS A 54 -2.87 -12.97 -7.79
C LYS A 54 -2.92 -11.82 -8.79
N GLU A 55 -4.11 -11.29 -9.06
CA GLU A 55 -4.30 -10.11 -9.90
C GLU A 55 -3.61 -8.90 -9.29
N ALA A 56 -3.77 -8.65 -7.99
CA ALA A 56 -3.13 -7.54 -7.29
C ALA A 56 -1.61 -7.56 -7.48
N LYS A 57 -0.95 -8.72 -7.31
CA LYS A 57 0.50 -8.86 -7.54
C LYS A 57 0.90 -8.63 -8.99
N ALA A 58 0.06 -8.97 -9.96
CA ALA A 58 0.34 -8.65 -11.36
C ALA A 58 0.32 -7.13 -11.59
N VAL A 59 -0.70 -6.44 -11.07
CA VAL A 59 -0.82 -4.97 -11.18
C VAL A 59 0.26 -4.24 -10.38
N TYR A 60 0.64 -4.74 -9.20
CA TYR A 60 1.77 -4.19 -8.44
C TYR A 60 3.09 -4.28 -9.21
N ARG A 61 3.34 -5.36 -9.99
CA ARG A 61 4.54 -5.42 -10.84
C ARG A 61 4.51 -4.36 -11.94
N GLU A 62 3.36 -4.16 -12.58
CA GLU A 62 3.19 -3.10 -13.59
C GLU A 62 3.49 -1.72 -13.01
N VAL A 63 2.90 -1.37 -11.86
CA VAL A 63 3.13 -0.05 -11.26
C VAL A 63 4.55 0.11 -10.70
N LYS A 64 5.18 -0.98 -10.27
CA LYS A 64 6.58 -0.99 -9.83
C LYS A 64 7.51 -0.49 -10.94
N GLU A 65 7.35 -1.01 -12.16
CA GLU A 65 8.13 -0.59 -13.33
C GLU A 65 7.92 0.91 -13.64
N MET A 66 6.68 1.41 -13.50
CA MET A 66 6.40 2.84 -13.66
C MET A 66 7.10 3.70 -12.60
N TYR A 67 7.12 3.26 -11.33
CA TYR A 67 7.82 3.97 -10.27
C TYR A 67 9.33 3.94 -10.43
N GLU A 68 9.91 2.82 -10.88
CA GLU A 68 11.33 2.72 -11.23
C GLU A 68 11.69 3.77 -12.29
N GLN A 69 10.91 3.87 -13.37
CA GLN A 69 11.09 4.90 -14.40
C GLN A 69 11.01 6.33 -13.82
N LEU A 70 10.01 6.61 -12.98
CA LEU A 70 9.82 7.93 -12.36
C LEU A 70 10.98 8.32 -11.42
N LEU A 71 11.55 7.34 -10.72
CA LEU A 71 12.64 7.55 -9.77
C LEU A 71 14.02 7.65 -10.46
N GLU A 72 14.22 6.96 -11.59
CA GLU A 72 15.41 7.06 -12.43
C GLU A 72 15.49 8.39 -13.20
N GLU A 73 14.39 8.82 -13.83
CA GLU A 73 14.38 10.03 -14.66
C GLU A 73 14.60 11.33 -13.85
N ASN A 74 14.51 11.26 -12.51
CA ASN A 74 14.50 12.40 -11.56
C ASN A 74 13.65 13.59 -12.06
N LYS A 75 12.65 13.30 -12.89
CA LYS A 75 11.94 14.26 -13.74
C LYS A 75 10.96 15.14 -12.95
N TYR A 76 10.62 14.69 -11.75
CA TYR A 76 9.69 15.34 -10.84
C TYR A 76 10.28 15.35 -9.42
N PRO A 77 11.34 16.13 -9.16
CA PRO A 77 12.01 16.12 -7.85
C PRO A 77 11.07 16.51 -6.70
N TYR A 78 10.07 17.36 -6.98
CA TYR A 78 9.03 17.73 -6.02
C TYR A 78 8.08 16.58 -5.66
N SER A 79 7.89 15.61 -6.56
CA SER A 79 7.01 14.45 -6.36
C SER A 79 7.78 13.16 -6.01
N ARG A 80 9.12 13.19 -6.07
CA ARG A 80 9.99 12.05 -5.81
C ARG A 80 9.66 11.34 -4.50
N LYS A 81 9.44 12.10 -3.41
CA LYS A 81 9.12 11.53 -2.10
C LYS A 81 7.81 10.73 -2.13
N SER A 82 6.79 11.23 -2.82
CA SER A 82 5.51 10.54 -2.98
C SER A 82 5.68 9.25 -3.77
N TYR A 83 6.39 9.30 -4.91
CA TYR A 83 6.67 8.11 -5.69
C TYR A 83 7.51 7.08 -4.93
N MET A 84 8.45 7.53 -4.09
CA MET A 84 9.24 6.63 -3.26
C MET A 84 8.37 5.91 -2.20
N ILE A 85 7.43 6.61 -1.56
CA ILE A 85 6.48 6.01 -0.61
C ILE A 85 5.64 4.94 -1.32
N GLU A 86 5.06 5.29 -2.46
CA GLU A 86 4.23 4.38 -3.24
C GLU A 86 5.02 3.17 -3.79
N TYR A 87 6.28 3.38 -4.16
CA TYR A 87 7.21 2.32 -4.57
C TYR A 87 7.55 1.37 -3.42
N LEU A 88 7.76 1.89 -2.20
CA LEU A 88 8.01 1.08 -1.01
C LEU A 88 6.81 0.22 -0.63
N ASP A 89 5.60 0.77 -0.68
CA ASP A 89 4.35 0.01 -0.50
C ASP A 89 4.26 -1.13 -1.51
N THR A 90 4.53 -0.82 -2.79
CA THR A 90 4.51 -1.79 -3.89
C THR A 90 5.50 -2.93 -3.64
N MET A 91 6.75 -2.62 -3.30
CA MET A 91 7.76 -3.63 -2.98
C MET A 91 7.37 -4.48 -1.77
N PHE A 92 6.79 -3.86 -0.73
CA PHE A 92 6.31 -4.59 0.44
C PHE A 92 5.25 -5.63 0.07
N PHE A 93 4.23 -5.27 -0.71
CA PHE A 93 3.18 -6.21 -1.13
C PHE A 93 3.66 -7.26 -2.14
N LEU A 94 4.73 -6.97 -2.89
CA LEU A 94 5.43 -7.96 -3.71
C LEU A 94 6.38 -8.87 -2.90
N LYS A 95 6.51 -8.64 -1.59
CA LYS A 95 7.41 -9.34 -0.66
C LYS A 95 8.90 -9.13 -0.98
N GLU A 96 9.24 -7.99 -1.57
CA GLU A 96 10.63 -7.57 -1.82
C GLU A 96 11.18 -6.84 -0.58
N TYR A 97 11.12 -7.50 0.59
CA TYR A 97 11.40 -6.90 1.90
C TYR A 97 12.83 -6.41 2.05
N GLU A 98 13.80 -7.16 1.53
CA GLU A 98 15.21 -6.78 1.53
C GLU A 98 15.43 -5.46 0.79
N LYS A 99 14.79 -5.31 -0.39
CA LYS A 99 14.88 -4.08 -1.18
C LYS A 99 14.23 -2.89 -0.51
N CYS A 100 13.09 -3.07 0.18
CA CYS A 100 12.49 -1.99 0.97
C CYS A 100 13.53 -1.39 1.93
N ILE A 101 14.30 -2.24 2.62
CA ILE A 101 15.25 -1.81 3.65
C ILE A 101 16.42 -1.00 3.08
N GLU A 102 16.80 -1.22 1.82
CA GLU A 102 17.86 -0.46 1.15
C GLU A 102 17.56 1.06 1.15
N TYR A 103 16.28 1.43 1.07
CA TYR A 103 15.81 2.83 1.05
C TYR A 103 15.59 3.44 2.44
N ASN A 104 15.99 2.77 3.53
CA ASN A 104 15.81 3.29 4.89
C ASN A 104 16.47 4.66 5.14
N LYS A 105 17.53 5.00 4.42
CA LYS A 105 18.15 6.33 4.51
C LYS A 105 17.31 7.42 3.86
N GLU A 106 16.59 7.11 2.77
CA GLU A 106 15.79 8.07 1.99
C GLU A 106 14.40 8.26 2.59
N CYS A 107 13.76 7.18 3.03
CA CYS A 107 12.44 7.19 3.67
C CYS A 107 12.48 6.51 5.04
N PRO A 108 13.18 7.09 6.03
CA PRO A 108 13.27 6.49 7.35
C PRO A 108 11.87 6.35 7.95
N MET A 109 11.68 5.26 8.70
CA MET A 109 10.47 5.00 9.49
C MET A 109 9.17 4.76 8.71
N HIS A 110 9.19 4.73 7.37
CA HIS A 110 8.03 4.29 6.60
C HIS A 110 7.62 2.85 7.00
N TYR A 111 6.33 2.62 7.23
CA TYR A 111 5.74 1.33 7.62
C TYR A 111 6.22 0.14 6.78
N ALA A 112 6.24 0.24 5.44
CA ALA A 112 6.77 -0.79 4.56
C ALA A 112 8.20 -1.24 4.96
N ILE A 113 9.08 -0.30 5.28
CA ILE A 113 10.47 -0.57 5.71
C ILE A 113 10.49 -1.20 7.10
N VAL A 114 9.75 -0.63 8.04
CA VAL A 114 9.78 -1.07 9.44
C VAL A 114 9.21 -2.49 9.56
N TYR A 115 8.09 -2.77 8.88
CA TYR A 115 7.54 -4.13 8.84
C TYR A 115 8.40 -5.09 8.03
N SER A 116 9.06 -4.65 6.95
CA SER A 116 10.05 -5.51 6.27
C SER A 116 11.17 -5.96 7.23
N LYS A 117 11.71 -5.05 8.05
CA LYS A 117 12.69 -5.40 9.10
C LYS A 117 12.11 -6.36 10.12
N GLY A 118 10.89 -6.08 10.59
CA GLY A 118 10.18 -6.93 11.55
C GLY A 118 9.97 -8.35 11.03
N ILE A 119 9.60 -8.49 9.76
CA ILE A 119 9.38 -9.78 9.10
C ILE A 119 10.71 -10.55 8.98
N LEU A 120 11.75 -9.93 8.40
CA LEU A 120 13.02 -10.61 8.12
C LEU A 120 13.76 -11.02 9.40
N ASN A 121 13.65 -10.24 10.48
CA ASN A 121 14.29 -10.53 11.76
C ASN A 121 13.39 -11.30 12.74
N ASN A 122 12.14 -11.60 12.34
CA ASN A 122 11.10 -12.13 13.23
C ASN A 122 10.94 -11.28 14.52
N ASP A 123 11.06 -9.96 14.38
CA ASP A 123 11.04 -8.99 15.48
C ASP A 123 9.60 -8.53 15.75
N LYS A 124 8.95 -9.25 16.66
CA LYS A 124 7.57 -8.96 17.09
C LYS A 124 7.48 -7.69 17.95
N GLU A 125 8.55 -7.33 18.65
CA GLU A 125 8.60 -6.11 19.47
C GLU A 125 8.51 -4.88 18.57
N LEU A 126 9.36 -4.82 17.53
CA LEU A 126 9.34 -3.75 16.53
C LEU A 126 7.99 -3.60 15.84
N ILE A 127 7.34 -4.72 15.50
CA ILE A 127 6.00 -4.71 14.89
C ILE A 127 4.99 -4.11 15.89
N GLY A 128 5.04 -4.51 17.16
CA GLY A 128 4.18 -3.98 18.23
C GLY A 128 4.36 -2.49 18.47
N GLU A 129 5.61 -2.01 18.58
CA GLU A 129 5.93 -0.59 18.71
C GLU A 129 5.40 0.24 17.53
N THR A 130 5.49 -0.32 16.32
CA THR A 130 5.00 0.32 15.11
C THR A 130 3.48 0.47 15.13
N ILE A 131 2.75 -0.54 15.61
CA ILE A 131 1.29 -0.47 15.79
C ILE A 131 0.91 0.64 16.77
N GLU A 132 1.60 0.75 17.91
CA GLU A 132 1.34 1.80 18.89
C GLU A 132 1.66 3.19 18.33
N ARG A 133 2.71 3.31 17.51
CA ARG A 133 3.02 4.54 16.77
C ARG A 133 1.90 4.91 15.81
N ILE A 134 1.40 3.98 15.01
CA ILE A 134 0.28 4.21 14.08
C ILE A 134 -0.94 4.76 14.84
N LYS A 135 -1.32 4.15 15.97
CA LYS A 135 -2.44 4.63 16.80
C LYS A 135 -2.23 6.07 17.27
N LYS A 136 -1.02 6.40 17.71
CA LYS A 136 -0.65 7.74 18.17
C LYS A 136 -0.72 8.77 17.05
N ASP A 137 -0.17 8.44 15.89
CA ASP A 137 -0.13 9.33 14.72
C ASP A 137 -1.54 9.57 14.18
N ALA A 138 -2.34 8.51 14.01
CA ALA A 138 -3.74 8.62 13.58
C ALA A 138 -4.58 9.48 14.54
N LYS A 139 -4.35 9.36 15.85
CA LYS A 139 -5.02 10.20 16.87
C LYS A 139 -4.60 11.68 16.75
N ASN A 140 -3.32 11.95 16.54
CA ASN A 140 -2.80 13.31 16.44
C ASN A 140 -3.26 14.02 15.16
N GLU A 141 -3.23 13.30 14.05
CA GLU A 141 -3.64 13.81 12.73
C GLU A 141 -5.15 13.77 12.52
N LYS A 142 -5.90 13.17 13.46
CA LYS A 142 -7.36 12.96 13.39
C LYS A 142 -7.80 12.16 12.15
N VAL A 143 -6.92 11.31 11.61
CA VAL A 143 -7.20 10.44 10.47
C VAL A 143 -8.17 9.35 10.91
N ARG A 144 -9.42 9.44 10.48
CA ARG A 144 -10.40 8.38 10.77
C ARG A 144 -10.25 7.25 9.76
N PRO A 145 -10.58 6.00 10.16
CA PRO A 145 -10.64 4.88 9.23
C PRO A 145 -11.54 5.20 8.03
N GLY A 146 -11.01 5.08 6.81
CA GLY A 146 -11.76 5.25 5.56
C GLY A 146 -11.78 6.68 5.02
N GLU A 147 -11.00 7.60 5.60
CA GLU A 147 -10.81 8.97 5.06
C GLU A 147 -9.63 9.08 4.08
N GLU A 148 -8.96 7.96 3.77
CA GLU A 148 -7.78 7.92 2.90
C GLU A 148 -8.11 7.82 1.38
N SER A 149 -7.25 8.39 0.54
CA SER A 149 -7.46 8.55 -0.91
C SER A 149 -7.35 7.27 -1.76
N GLY A 150 -6.94 6.14 -1.16
CA GLY A 150 -6.72 4.85 -1.83
C GLY A 150 -5.44 4.77 -2.70
N VAL A 151 -4.81 5.89 -3.03
CA VAL A 151 -3.55 5.94 -3.82
C VAL A 151 -2.37 5.43 -3.00
N THR A 152 -2.32 5.79 -1.72
CA THR A 152 -1.36 5.26 -0.75
C THR A 152 -2.05 4.20 0.10
N SER A 153 -1.29 3.22 0.58
CA SER A 153 -1.81 2.29 1.59
C SER A 153 -2.26 3.08 2.80
N ALA A 154 -3.51 2.87 3.22
CA ALA A 154 -4.10 3.62 4.32
C ALA A 154 -3.31 3.40 5.62
N THR A 155 -3.26 4.41 6.48
CA THR A 155 -2.63 4.28 7.81
C THR A 155 -3.24 3.13 8.59
N TRP A 156 -4.55 2.94 8.47
CA TRP A 156 -5.26 1.83 9.10
C TRP A 156 -5.04 0.48 8.40
N ASP A 157 -4.66 0.44 7.12
CA ASP A 157 -4.24 -0.82 6.48
C ASP A 157 -2.95 -1.33 7.14
N TRP A 158 -1.99 -0.43 7.37
CA TRP A 158 -0.75 -0.77 8.05
C TRP A 158 -0.98 -1.27 9.47
N TYR A 159 -1.92 -0.66 10.19
CA TYR A 159 -2.35 -1.13 11.51
C TYR A 159 -2.85 -2.59 11.46
N GLU A 160 -3.77 -2.90 10.55
CA GLU A 160 -4.36 -4.24 10.42
C GLU A 160 -3.33 -5.27 9.92
N ILE A 161 -2.39 -4.88 9.05
CA ILE A 161 -1.24 -5.70 8.65
C ILE A 161 -0.37 -6.02 9.88
N GLY A 162 -0.06 -5.02 10.71
CA GLY A 162 0.70 -5.21 11.93
C GLY A 162 0.05 -6.21 12.88
N LEU A 163 -1.26 -6.11 13.10
CA LEU A 163 -2.02 -7.08 13.91
C LEU A 163 -1.87 -8.49 13.37
N LYS A 164 -2.06 -8.67 12.06
CA LYS A 164 -1.91 -9.98 11.40
C LYS A 164 -0.49 -10.53 11.54
N LEU A 165 0.54 -9.69 11.39
CA LEU A 165 1.94 -10.09 11.59
C LEU A 165 2.24 -10.53 13.03
N LEU A 166 1.51 -10.02 14.03
CA LEU A 166 1.61 -10.47 15.42
C LEU A 166 0.76 -11.72 15.73
N GLY A 167 -0.04 -12.21 14.78
CA GLY A 167 -1.02 -13.27 15.02
C GLY A 167 -2.21 -12.80 15.87
N LEU A 168 -2.46 -11.48 15.91
CA LEU A 168 -3.62 -10.89 16.56
C LEU A 168 -4.79 -10.80 15.56
N PRO A 169 -6.05 -10.83 16.04
CA PRO A 169 -7.22 -10.69 15.18
C PRO A 169 -7.13 -9.42 14.33
N SER A 170 -7.19 -9.59 13.01
CA SER A 170 -7.11 -8.51 12.04
C SER A 170 -8.32 -8.54 11.12
N ARG A 171 -8.82 -7.37 10.75
CA ARG A 171 -9.97 -7.28 9.85
C ARG A 171 -9.64 -7.62 8.40
N ILE A 172 -8.36 -7.77 8.08
CA ILE A 172 -7.88 -8.23 6.78
C ILE A 172 -7.36 -9.68 6.85
N ASP A 173 -7.75 -10.46 7.87
CA ASP A 173 -7.29 -11.84 8.01
C ASP A 173 -7.61 -12.71 6.78
N TYR A 174 -8.69 -12.37 6.06
CA TYR A 174 -9.10 -13.00 4.80
C TYR A 174 -8.15 -12.74 3.62
N ILE A 175 -7.25 -11.75 3.70
CA ILE A 175 -6.27 -11.44 2.65
C ILE A 175 -5.00 -12.23 2.92
N ASP A 176 -4.78 -13.34 2.21
CA ASP A 176 -3.53 -14.10 2.29
C ASP A 176 -2.51 -13.61 1.24
N TRP A 177 -1.79 -12.53 1.56
CA TRP A 177 -0.86 -11.86 0.65
C TRP A 177 0.56 -12.42 0.74
#